data_AF-A0A2E8K0I8-F1
#
_entry.id   AF-A0A2E8K0I8-F1
#
_cell.length_a   1.000
_cell.length_b   1.000
_cell.length_c   1.000
_cell.angle_alpha   90.00
_cell.angle_beta   90.00
_cell.angle_gamma   90.00
#
_symmetry.space_group_name_H-M   'P 1'
#
loop_
_entity.id
_entity.type
_entity.pdbx_description
1 polymer ?
#
loop_
_entity_poly.entity_id
_entity_poly.type
_entity_poly.pdbx_seq_one_letter_code
_entity_poly.pdbx_strand_id
1 'polypeptide(L)'
;MHDTRNTLFELFTACWKDEALKNRFMADPRKVLDDHGLEVPEGIDVKVVENTDDCIHVTLPARPEGHRELTDDDLAGAAGGCGACGVSALPWSG
;
A
#
# COMPACT_ATOMS: atom_id res chain seq x y z
N MET A 1 16.36 0.22 -14.51
CA MET A 1 16.03 0.22 -13.08
C MET A 1 14.53 0.02 -13.01
N HIS A 2 14.06 -1.17 -12.63
CA HIS A 2 12.62 -1.43 -12.53
C HIS A 2 12.11 -0.67 -11.31
N ASP A 3 11.20 0.26 -11.53
CA ASP A 3 10.56 1.03 -10.48
C ASP A 3 9.42 0.17 -9.88
N THR A 4 9.53 -0.20 -8.61
CA THR A 4 8.55 -1.06 -7.91
C THR A 4 7.11 -0.55 -8.05
N ARG A 5 6.92 0.78 -8.03
CA ARG A 5 5.62 1.41 -8.19
C ARG A 5 5.06 1.16 -9.60
N ASN A 6 5.88 1.26 -10.64
CA ASN A 6 5.46 0.94 -12.00
C ASN A 6 5.02 -0.53 -12.15
N THR A 7 5.76 -1.47 -11.56
CA THR A 7 5.40 -2.92 -11.60
C THR A 7 4.05 -3.21 -10.95
N LEU A 8 3.74 -2.57 -9.82
CA LEU A 8 2.44 -2.74 -9.17
C LEU A 8 1.28 -2.20 -10.02
N PHE A 9 1.46 -1.07 -10.70
CA PHE A 9 0.42 -0.55 -11.61
C PHE A 9 0.16 -1.47 -12.80
N GLU A 10 1.21 -2.07 -13.35
CA GLU A 10 1.08 -3.08 -14.41
C GLU A 10 0.33 -4.32 -13.92
N LEU A 11 0.65 -4.80 -12.70
CA LEU A 11 -0.05 -5.92 -12.06
C LEU A 11 -1.54 -5.62 -11.82
N PHE A 12 -1.89 -4.42 -11.36
CA PHE A 12 -3.29 -4.02 -11.19
C PHE A 12 -4.04 -4.02 -12.52
N THR A 13 -3.41 -3.48 -13.57
CA THR A 13 -3.97 -3.47 -14.92
C THR A 13 -4.20 -4.88 -15.44
N ALA A 14 -3.28 -5.81 -15.16
CA ALA A 14 -3.44 -7.22 -15.53
C ALA A 14 -4.60 -7.89 -14.76
N CYS A 15 -4.74 -7.62 -13.45
CA CYS A 15 -5.82 -8.15 -12.63
C CYS A 15 -7.21 -7.69 -13.11
N TRP A 16 -7.35 -6.44 -13.56
CA TRP A 16 -8.63 -5.96 -14.12
C TRP A 16 -8.99 -6.59 -15.47
N LYS A 17 -8.00 -7.10 -16.21
CA LYS A 17 -8.21 -7.77 -17.50
C LYS A 17 -8.40 -9.28 -17.36
N ASP A 18 -7.87 -9.87 -16.28
CA ASP A 18 -7.90 -11.31 -16.02
C ASP A 18 -8.37 -11.59 -14.58
N GLU A 19 -9.63 -11.97 -14.46
CA GLU A 19 -10.26 -12.36 -13.19
C GLU A 19 -9.58 -13.60 -12.55
N ALA A 20 -9.00 -14.51 -13.34
CA ALA A 20 -8.28 -15.65 -12.79
C ALA A 20 -6.97 -15.22 -12.12
N LEU A 21 -6.26 -14.26 -12.74
CA LEU A 21 -5.09 -13.64 -12.13
C LEU A 21 -5.47 -12.87 -10.86
N LYS A 22 -6.56 -12.09 -10.88
CA LYS A 22 -7.07 -11.37 -9.69
C LYS A 22 -7.37 -12.33 -8.54
N ASN A 23 -8.10 -13.41 -8.81
CA ASN A 23 -8.42 -14.43 -7.81
C ASN A 23 -7.16 -15.09 -7.25
N ARG A 24 -6.16 -15.36 -8.09
CA ARG A 24 -4.86 -15.88 -7.65
C ARG A 24 -4.11 -14.88 -6.78
N PHE A 25 -4.12 -13.60 -7.16
CA PHE A 25 -3.46 -12.55 -6.41
C PHE A 25 -4.11 -12.34 -5.03
N MET A 26 -5.43 -12.48 -4.93
CA MET A 26 -6.12 -12.45 -3.64
C MET A 26 -5.85 -13.69 -2.77
N ALA A 27 -5.70 -14.87 -3.38
CA ALA A 27 -5.50 -16.12 -2.66
C ALA A 27 -4.06 -16.35 -2.20
N ASP A 28 -3.08 -15.99 -3.02
CA ASP A 28 -1.65 -16.16 -2.76
C ASP A 28 -0.87 -14.92 -3.22
N PRO A 29 -1.01 -13.80 -2.51
CA PRO A 29 -0.42 -12.53 -2.93
C PRO A 29 1.09 -12.58 -2.93
N ARG A 30 1.70 -13.31 -1.98
CA ARG A 30 3.15 -13.42 -1.86
C ARG A 30 3.75 -14.07 -3.10
N LYS A 31 3.15 -15.15 -3.57
CA LYS A 31 3.61 -15.83 -4.79
C LYS A 31 3.45 -14.97 -6.04
N VAL A 32 2.33 -14.27 -6.17
CA VAL A 32 2.11 -13.41 -7.34
C VAL A 32 3.05 -12.21 -7.35
N LEU A 33 3.37 -11.62 -6.20
CA LEU A 33 4.37 -10.56 -6.09
C LEU A 33 5.77 -11.08 -6.46
N ASP A 34 6.15 -12.26 -5.97
CA ASP A 34 7.42 -12.93 -6.31
C ASP A 34 7.56 -13.20 -7.81
N ASP A 35 6.49 -13.73 -8.45
CA ASP A 35 6.42 -13.95 -9.90
C ASP A 35 6.67 -12.64 -10.71
N HIS A 36 6.39 -11.47 -10.12
CA HIS A 36 6.60 -10.14 -10.72
C HIS A 36 7.88 -9.45 -10.24
N GLY A 37 8.76 -10.15 -9.50
CA GLY A 37 10.03 -9.61 -8.99
C GLY A 37 9.88 -8.67 -7.80
N LEU A 38 8.75 -8.74 -7.08
CA LEU A 38 8.46 -7.98 -5.87
C LEU A 38 8.62 -8.87 -4.65
N GLU A 39 9.82 -8.86 -4.07
CA GLU A 39 10.13 -9.69 -2.91
C GLU A 39 9.41 -9.18 -1.65
N VAL A 40 8.76 -10.11 -0.94
CA VAL A 40 8.12 -9.87 0.35
C VAL A 40 9.01 -10.44 1.47
N PRO A 41 9.43 -9.62 2.45
CA PRO A 41 10.24 -10.07 3.57
C PRO A 41 9.63 -11.25 4.32
N GLU A 42 10.47 -12.13 4.85
CA GLU A 42 10.01 -13.24 5.69
C GLU A 42 9.33 -12.74 6.97
N GLY A 43 8.29 -13.46 7.40
CA GLY A 43 7.53 -13.11 8.60
C GLY A 43 6.49 -12.00 8.42
N ILE A 44 6.38 -11.38 7.23
CA ILE A 44 5.33 -10.41 6.92
C ILE A 44 4.10 -11.12 6.33
N ASP A 45 2.94 -10.88 6.93
CA ASP A 45 1.66 -11.26 6.35
C ASP A 45 1.22 -10.23 5.31
N VAL A 46 0.80 -10.72 4.13
CA VAL A 46 0.36 -9.86 3.02
C VAL A 46 -1.08 -10.21 2.70
N LYS A 47 -1.94 -9.20 2.78
CA LYS A 47 -3.36 -9.31 2.43
C LYS A 47 -3.70 -8.32 1.33
N VAL A 48 -4.31 -8.83 0.27
CA VAL A 48 -4.86 -8.00 -0.82
C VAL A 48 -6.33 -7.75 -0.53
N VAL A 49 -6.74 -6.48 -0.62
CA VAL A 49 -8.13 -6.07 -0.50
C VAL A 49 -8.46 -5.14 -1.66
N GLU A 50 -9.54 -5.45 -2.38
CA GLU A 50 -10.04 -4.63 -3.48
C GLU A 50 -11.01 -3.58 -2.96
N ASN A 51 -10.85 -2.33 -3.42
CA ASN A 51 -11.81 -1.27 -3.15
C ASN A 51 -13.03 -1.43 -4.07
N THR A 52 -14.19 -1.02 -3.57
CA THR A 52 -15.45 -0.97 -4.35
C THR A 52 -15.91 0.48 -4.46
N ASP A 53 -16.96 0.72 -5.27
CA ASP A 53 -17.50 2.07 -5.49
C ASP A 53 -17.89 2.80 -4.19
N ASP A 54 -18.33 2.04 -3.18
CA ASP A 54 -18.80 2.56 -1.89
C ASP A 54 -17.83 2.32 -0.73
N CYS A 55 -16.68 1.66 -0.97
CA CYS A 55 -15.75 1.28 0.10
C CYS A 55 -14.29 1.44 -0.32
N ILE A 56 -13.57 2.27 0.43
CA ILE A 56 -12.12 2.43 0.30
C ILE A 56 -11.40 1.94 1.57
N HIS A 57 -10.27 1.28 1.38
CA HIS A 57 -9.37 0.88 2.46
C HIS A 57 -8.22 1.88 2.58
N VAL A 58 -7.95 2.33 3.79
CA VAL A 58 -6.86 3.26 4.10
C VAL A 58 -5.84 2.55 4.98
N THR A 59 -4.56 2.60 4.59
CA THR A 59 -3.48 2.03 5.42
C THR A 59 -3.14 2.99 6.55
N LEU A 60 -3.37 2.55 7.78
CA LEU A 60 -2.83 3.19 8.97
C LEU A 60 -1.49 2.52 9.34
N PRO A 61 -0.35 3.22 9.24
CA PRO A 61 0.94 2.63 9.59
C PRO A 61 1.01 2.27 11.08
N ALA A 62 1.82 1.27 11.41
CA ALA A 62 2.12 0.93 12.79
C ALA A 62 2.70 2.13 13.53
N ARG A 63 2.40 2.24 14.83
CA ARG A 63 2.95 3.31 15.66
C ARG A 63 4.48 3.23 15.62
N PRO A 64 5.19 4.32 15.27
CA PRO A 64 6.65 4.30 15.27
C PRO A 64 7.17 4.08 16.69
N GLU A 65 8.20 3.24 16.83
CA GLU A 65 8.90 3.08 18.10
C GLU A 65 9.54 4.42 18.51
N GLY A 66 9.33 4.84 19.75
CA GLY A 66 9.80 6.15 20.23
C GLY A 66 8.75 7.26 20.23
N HIS A 67 7.47 6.95 20.06
CA HIS A 67 6.38 7.88 20.32
C HIS A 67 6.29 8.18 21.84
N ARG A 68 7.24 9.00 22.32
CA ARG A 68 7.05 9.82 23.52
C ARG A 68 5.78 10.64 23.28
N GLU A 69 5.03 10.94 24.33
CA GLU A 69 3.86 11.81 24.23
C GLU A 69 4.36 13.16 23.69
N LEU A 70 4.19 13.35 22.38
CA LEU A 70 4.39 14.63 21.73
C LEU A 70 3.41 15.55 22.44
N THR A 71 3.94 16.55 23.15
CA THR A 71 3.10 17.57 23.75
C THR A 71 2.36 18.31 22.64
N ASP A 72 1.23 18.97 22.92
CA ASP A 72 0.44 19.65 21.88
C ASP A 72 1.27 20.60 20.98
N ASP A 73 2.42 21.09 21.46
CA ASP A 73 3.40 21.91 20.73
C ASP A 73 4.17 21.14 19.62
N ASP A 74 4.41 19.83 19.80
CA ASP A 74 5.17 19.00 18.86
C ASP A 74 4.30 18.48 17.69
N LEU A 75 2.97 18.59 17.77
CA LEU A 75 2.03 18.08 16.77
C LEU A 75 2.03 18.89 15.45
N ALA A 76 2.67 20.06 15.43
CA ALA A 76 2.74 20.92 14.25
C ALA A 76 3.67 20.38 13.13
N GLY A 77 4.52 19.38 13.40
CA GLY A 77 5.54 18.90 12.45
C GLY A 77 5.28 17.52 11.82
N ALA A 78 4.25 16.79 12.24
CA ALA A 78 4.07 15.37 11.88
C ALA A 78 3.28 15.11 10.58
N ALA A 79 3.13 16.11 9.72
CA ALA A 79 2.56 15.97 8.37
C ALA A 79 3.65 15.82 7.29
N GLY A 80 4.59 14.91 7.52
CA GLY A 80 5.70 14.61 6.62
C GLY A 80 5.63 13.18 6.12
N GLY A 81 4.63 12.87 5.30
CA GLY A 81 4.50 11.55 4.67
C GLY A 81 5.76 11.19 3.89
N CYS A 82 6.49 10.19 4.36
CA CYS A 82 7.62 9.62 3.64
C CYS A 82 7.69 8.11 3.86
N GLY A 83 7.42 7.34 2.80
CA GLY A 83 8.22 6.15 2.52
C GLY A 83 7.61 4.76 2.61
N ALA A 84 6.30 4.57 2.80
CA ALA A 84 5.62 3.33 2.45
C ALA A 84 4.10 3.57 2.45
N CYS A 85 3.40 3.10 1.42
CA CYS A 85 1.96 3.20 1.19
C CYS A 85 1.47 4.56 0.68
N GLY A 86 0.98 4.54 -0.56
CA GLY A 86 0.46 5.71 -1.26
C GLY A 86 -0.79 6.26 -0.59
N VAL A 87 -0.74 7.53 -0.22
CA VAL A 87 -1.93 8.37 -0.17
C VAL A 87 -1.92 9.17 -1.48
N SER A 88 -2.92 8.96 -2.32
CA SER A 88 -3.23 9.87 -3.41
C SER A 88 -3.57 11.22 -2.77
N ALA A 89 -2.67 12.19 -2.92
CA ALA A 89 -2.96 13.58 -2.59
C ALA A 89 -4.15 14.05 -3.43
N LEU A 90 -5.30 14.28 -2.79
CA LEU A 90 -6.35 15.11 -3.37
C LEU A 90 -5.99 16.57 -3.07
N PRO A 91 -6.02 17.48 -4.06
CA PRO A 91 -5.84 18.90 -3.80
C PRO A 91 -7.08 19.43 -3.09
N TRP A 92 -6.91 19.87 -1.84
CA TRP A 92 -7.89 20.69 -1.15
C TRP A 92 -7.84 22.11 -1.74
N SER A 93 -8.91 22.51 -2.42
CA SER A 93 -9.13 23.91 -2.82
C SER A 93 -9.92 24.60 -1.71
N GLY A 94 -9.22 25.43 -0.93
CA GLY A 94 -9.79 26.49 -0.12
C GLY A 94 -9.43 27.84 -0.74
#